data_AF-A0A072R310-F1
#
_entry.id   AF-A0A072R310-F1
#
_cell.length_a   1.000
_cell.length_b   1.000
_cell.length_c   1.000
_cell.angle_alpha   90.00
_cell.angle_beta   90.00
_cell.angle_gamma   90.00
#
_symmetry.space_group_name_H-M   'P 1'
#
loop_
_entity.id
_entity.type
_entity.pdbx_description
1 polymer ?
#
loop_
_entity_poly.entity_id
_entity_poly.type
_entity_poly.pdbx_seq_one_letter_code
_entity_poly.pdbx_strand_id
1 'polypeptide(L)' 'MNNCSKKNLTDRCVLRDNLFGVNREIALKLRQFYMSIQEEAIPAHFLDLLEKLDKAEQANDLRNIKKA' A
#
# COMPACT_ATOMS: atom_id res chain seq x y z
N MET A 1 18.69 -4.90 32.14
CA MET A 1 17.78 -3.74 31.97
C MET A 1 17.48 -3.59 30.48
N ASN A 2 16.35 -4.12 30.02
CA ASN A 2 15.93 -4.00 28.62
C ASN A 2 15.05 -2.77 28.47
N ASN A 3 15.53 -1.72 27.79
CA ASN A 3 14.71 -0.58 27.41
C ASN A 3 15.26 0.13 26.16
N CYS A 4 15.17 -0.50 24.99
CA CYS A 4 15.15 0.25 23.73
C CYS A 4 14.26 -0.46 22.71
N SER A 5 13.00 -0.65 23.08
CA SER A 5 11.95 -1.11 22.17
C SER A 5 11.09 0.09 21.79
N LYS A 6 11.65 1.01 21.00
CA LYS A 6 10.85 2.10 20.41
C LYS A 6 11.50 2.60 19.13
N LYS A 7 10.75 2.43 18.03
CA LYS A 7 10.73 3.22 16.78
C LYS A 7 11.53 2.72 15.58
N ASN A 8 11.27 1.51 15.10
CA ASN A 8 11.56 1.13 13.70
C ASN A 8 10.49 1.65 12.72
N LEU A 9 10.08 2.92 12.84
CA LEU A 9 9.18 3.58 11.88
C LEU A 9 9.79 4.86 11.29
N THR A 10 10.83 5.41 11.93
CA THR A 10 11.45 6.68 11.54
C THR A 10 12.49 6.51 10.43
N ASP A 11 13.11 5.35 10.29
CA ASP A 11 14.19 5.12 9.31
C ASP A 11 13.73 5.18 7.85
N ARG A 12 12.49 4.76 7.56
CA ARG A 12 11.97 4.75 6.17
C ARG A 12 11.67 6.16 5.65
N CYS A 13 11.55 7.15 6.52
CA CYS A 13 11.32 8.54 6.11
C CYS A 13 12.64 9.26 5.81
N VAL A 14 13.65 9.11 6.68
CA VAL A 14 14.96 9.78 6.53
C VAL A 14 15.73 9.27 5.31
N LEU A 15 15.67 7.96 5.03
CA LEU A 15 16.25 7.39 3.81
C LEU A 15 15.58 7.92 2.54
N ARG A 16 14.26 8.12 2.58
CA ARG A 16 13.47 8.62 1.45
C ARG A 16 13.68 10.12 1.22
N ASP A 17 13.91 10.88 2.29
CA ASP A 17 14.20 12.30 2.22
C ASP A 17 15.56 12.58 1.55
N ASN A 18 16.56 11.73 1.78
CA ASN A 18 17.87 11.80 1.11
C ASN A 18 17.79 11.43 -0.38
N LEU A 19 16.79 10.64 -0.80
CA LEU A 19 16.59 10.24 -2.19
C LEU A 19 16.09 11.41 -3.07
N PHE A 20 15.34 12.35 -2.49
CA PHE A 20 14.77 13.48 -3.23
C PHE A 20 15.71 14.69 -3.28
N GLY A 21 16.78 14.72 -2.48
CA GLY A 21 17.79 15.78 -2.48
C GLY A 21 17.17 17.18 -2.41
N VAL A 22 17.40 18.01 -3.44
CA VAL A 22 16.84 19.36 -3.56
C VAL A 22 15.30 19.40 -3.64
N ASN A 23 14.67 18.30 -4.07
CA ASN A 23 13.21 18.18 -4.19
C ASN A 23 12.52 17.67 -2.92
N ARG A 24 13.25 17.57 -1.80
CA ARG A 24 12.72 17.07 -0.52
C ARG A 24 11.42 17.78 -0.10
N GLU A 25 11.41 19.11 -0.16
CA GLU A 25 10.24 19.90 0.24
C GLU A 25 9.03 19.67 -0.67
N ILE A 26 9.28 19.42 -1.97
CA ILE A 26 8.23 19.07 -2.93
C ILE A 26 7.64 17.70 -2.58
N ALA A 27 8.49 16.71 -2.31
CA ALA A 27 8.06 15.36 -1.93
C ALA A 27 7.25 15.37 -0.62
N LEU A 28 7.65 16.18 0.36
CA LEU A 28 6.91 16.35 1.61
C LEU A 28 5.53 16.95 1.39
N LYS A 29 5.43 18.03 0.60
CA LYS A 29 4.14 18.67 0.28
C LYS A 29 3.21 17.74 -0.49
N LEU A 30 3.72 17.00 -1.47
CA LEU A 30 2.92 16.01 -2.20
C LEU A 30 2.40 14.92 -1.26
N ARG A 31 3.26 14.40 -0.37
CA ARG A 31 2.83 13.42 0.63
C ARG A 31 1.73 13.98 1.52
N GLN A 32 1.90 15.19 2.05
CA GLN A 32 0.88 15.85 2.89
C GLN A 32 -0.45 16.02 2.13
N PHE A 33 -0.38 16.47 0.88
CA PHE A 33 -1.54 16.66 0.00
C PHE A 33 -2.29 15.33 -0.24
N TYR A 34 -1.60 14.27 -0.66
CA TYR A 34 -2.22 12.97 -0.88
C TYR A 34 -2.77 12.35 0.41
N MET A 35 -2.10 12.53 1.55
CA MET A 35 -2.64 12.08 2.85
C MET A 35 -3.91 12.85 3.24
N SER A 36 -3.98 14.15 2.97
CA SER A 36 -5.17 14.95 3.27
C SER A 36 -6.39 14.60 2.42
N ILE A 37 -6.17 14.06 1.21
CA ILE A 37 -7.23 13.66 0.27
C ILE A 37 -7.64 12.19 0.49
N GLN A 38 -6.85 11.40 1.21
CA GLN A 38 -7.09 9.97 1.39
C GLN A 38 -8.27 9.64 2.33
N GLU A 39 -9.01 10.64 2.81
CA GLU A 39 -10.23 10.45 3.63
C GLU A 39 -11.42 9.89 2.83
N GLU A 40 -11.27 9.60 1.54
CA GLU A 40 -12.29 8.91 0.76
C GLU A 40 -12.26 7.40 1.03
N ALA A 41 -13.41 6.84 1.42
CA ALA A 41 -13.59 5.40 1.53
C ALA A 41 -13.20 4.72 0.21
N ILE A 42 -12.55 3.55 0.29
CA ILE A 42 -12.16 2.77 -0.90
C ILE A 42 -13.39 2.65 -1.81
N PRO A 43 -13.32 3.19 -3.05
CA PRO A 43 -14.45 3.12 -3.97
C PRO A 43 -14.97 1.68 -4.13
N ALA A 44 -16.29 1.51 -4.05
CA ALA A 44 -16.93 0.18 -4.10
C ALA A 44 -16.53 -0.66 -5.32
N HIS A 45 -16.23 -0.01 -6.46
CA HIS A 45 -15.78 -0.71 -7.67
C HIS A 45 -14.48 -1.50 -7.49
N PHE A 46 -13.59 -1.08 -6.57
CA PHE A 46 -12.38 -1.85 -6.26
C PHE A 46 -12.74 -3.13 -5.50
N LEU A 47 -13.74 -3.09 -4.63
CA LEU A 47 -14.24 -4.29 -3.94
C LEU A 47 -14.90 -5.25 -4.93
N ASP A 48 -15.70 -4.73 -5.86
CA ASP A 48 -16.31 -5.53 -6.93
C ASP A 48 -15.25 -6.19 -7.82
N LEU A 49 -14.16 -5.48 -8.11
CA LEU A 49 -13.06 -6.00 -8.90
C LEU A 49 -12.30 -7.11 -8.16
N LEU A 50 -12.06 -6.94 -6.86
CA LEU A 50 -11.45 -7.96 -6.02
C LEU A 50 -12.33 -9.21 -5.92
N GLU A 51 -13.65 -9.06 -5.79
CA GLU A 51 -14.58 -10.20 -5.78
C GLU A 51 -14.59 -10.94 -7.13
N LYS A 52 -14.55 -10.22 -8.26
CA LYS A 52 -14.43 -10.83 -9.58
C LYS A 52 -13.12 -11.59 -9.76
N LEU A 53 -12.02 -11.05 -9.22
CA LEU A 53 -10.70 -11.67 -9.27
C LEU A 53 -10.68 -12.98 -8.47
N ASP A 54 -11.24 -12.99 -7.27
CA ASP A 54 -11.37 -14.20 -6.44
C ASP A 54 -12.22 -15.29 -7.14
N LYS A 55 -13.36 -14.93 -7.72
CA LYS A 55 -14.17 -15.86 -8.52
C LYS A 55 -13.42 -16.45 -9.71
N ALA A 56 -12.59 -15.64 -10.38
CA ALA A 56 -11.81 -16.08 -11.52
C ALA A 56 -10.67 -17.04 -11.12
N GLU A 57 -10.00 -16.77 -9.99
CA GLU A 57 -8.98 -17.65 -9.40
C GLU A 57 -9.60 -19.00 -9.02
N GLN A 58 -10.70 -19.00 -8.27
CA GLN A 58 -11.43 -20.22 -7.90
C GLN A 58 -11.88 -21.01 -9.13
N ALA A 59 -12.40 -20.35 -10.16
CA ALA A 59 -12.82 -21.03 -11.39
C ALA A 59 -11.64 -21.67 -12.14
N ASN A 60 -10.47 -21.03 -12.13
CA ASN A 60 -9.25 -21.56 -12.72
C ASN A 60 -8.74 -22.77 -11.92
N ASP A 61 -8.72 -22.68 -10.59
CA ASP A 61 -8.32 -23.78 -9.72
C ASP A 61 -9.25 -24.98 -9.87
N LEU A 62 -10.57 -24.76 -9.88
CA LEU A 62 -11.56 -25.79 -10.16
C LEU A 62 -11.38 -26.41 -11.55
N ARG A 63 -11.00 -25.62 -12.55
CA ARG A 63 -10.70 -26.12 -13.90
C ARG A 63 -9.43 -26.97 -13.91
N ASN A 64 -8.44 -26.64 -13.09
CA ASN A 64 -7.19 -27.40 -12.99
C ASN A 64 -7.36 -28.70 -12.20
N ILE A 65 -8.18 -28.72 -11.15
CA ILE A 65 -8.56 -29.95 -10.43
C ILE A 65 -9.33 -30.92 -11.33
N LYS A 66 -10.23 -30.42 -12.18
CA LYS A 66 -10.98 -31.26 -13.14
C LYS A 66 -10.14 -31.78 -14.32
N LYS A 67 -8.91 -31.29 -14.47
CA LYS A 67 -7.97 -31.72 -15.52
C LYS A 67 -6.92 -32.72 -15.01
N ALA A 68 -6.89 -33.00 -13.71
CA ALA A 68 -6.07 -34.04 -13.08
C ALA A 68 -6.89 -35.33 -12.90
#